data_AF-A0A6C0FBL5-F1
#
_entry.id   AF-A0A6C0FBL5-F1
#
_cell.length_a   1.000
_cell.length_b   1.000
_cell.length_c   1.000
_cell.angle_alpha   90.00
_cell.angle_beta   90.00
_cell.angle_gamma   90.00
#
_symmetry.space_group_name_H-M   'P 1'
#
loop_
_entity.id
_entity.type
_entity.pdbx_description
1 polymer ?
#
loop_
_entity_poly.entity_id
_entity_poly.type
_entity_poly.pdbx_seq_one_letter_code
_entity_poly.pdbx_strand_id
1 'polypeptide(L)'
;MNEYYTLFLVGVFSDFGLNYLSRLEYSPEEITSLREYFDYEGIISAAVKAGLTTLICGRVSNMIAPDSLFYKAVSGYSVGYVADWIIYKCNVFGEKLNEYYESAGVGFWGGAAIAFAVVTTEFIKSTNVN
;
A
#
# COMPACT_ATOMS: atom_id res chain seq x y z
N MET A 1 -19.21 5.77 5.66
CA MET A 1 -18.62 4.91 4.61
C MET A 1 -18.13 3.62 5.24
N ASN A 2 -18.28 2.46 4.59
CA ASN A 2 -17.76 1.20 5.15
C ASN A 2 -16.23 1.24 5.20
N GLU A 3 -15.63 0.92 6.35
CA GLU A 3 -14.17 0.91 6.57
C GLU A 3 -13.42 0.14 5.48
N TYR A 4 -13.94 -1.01 5.05
CA TYR A 4 -13.33 -1.83 4.01
C TYR A 4 -13.31 -1.11 2.66
N TYR A 5 -14.39 -0.39 2.35
CA TYR A 5 -14.44 0.41 1.13
C TYR A 5 -13.46 1.58 1.19
N THR A 6 -13.29 2.20 2.36
CA THR A 6 -12.27 3.24 2.57
C THR A 6 -10.85 2.70 2.41
N LEU A 7 -10.51 1.55 2.99
CA LEU A 7 -9.19 0.91 2.82
C LEU A 7 -8.88 0.63 1.34
N PHE A 8 -9.86 0.10 0.61
CA PHE A 8 -9.74 -0.15 -0.82
C PHE A 8 -9.49 1.14 -1.60
N LEU A 9 -10.30 2.17 -1.37
CA LEU A 9 -10.15 3.46 -2.06
C LEU A 9 -8.82 4.14 -1.74
N VAL A 10 -8.37 4.12 -0.48
CA VAL A 10 -7.07 4.69 -0.11
C VAL A 10 -5.94 4.00 -0.88
N GLY A 11 -6.00 2.68 -1.04
CA GLY A 11 -5.05 1.94 -1.88
C GLY A 11 -5.09 2.36 -3.34
N VAL A 12 -6.29 2.38 -3.95
CA VAL A 12 -6.48 2.79 -5.35
C VAL A 12 -5.94 4.19 -5.62
N PHE A 13 -6.31 5.18 -4.80
CA PHE A 13 -5.91 6.57 -5.02
C PHE A 13 -4.43 6.81 -4.70
N SER A 14 -3.87 6.11 -3.71
CA SER A 14 -2.43 6.18 -3.43
C SER A 14 -1.63 5.63 -4.60
N ASP A 15 -2.09 4.55 -5.24
CA ASP A 15 -1.42 3.96 -6.39
C ASP A 15 -1.47 4.85 -7.64
N PHE A 16 -2.59 5.55 -7.87
CA PHE A 16 -2.63 6.62 -8.90
C PHE A 16 -1.65 7.76 -8.58
N GLY A 17 -1.54 8.15 -7.31
CA GLY A 17 -0.55 9.12 -6.86
C GLY A 17 0.88 8.65 -7.12
N LEU A 18 1.20 7.42 -6.76
CA LEU A 18 2.51 6.80 -7.02
C LEU A 18 2.80 6.70 -8.51
N ASN A 19 1.80 6.34 -9.33
CA ASN A 19 1.95 6.33 -10.77
C ASN A 19 2.32 7.71 -11.31
N TYR A 20 1.59 8.74 -10.90
CA TYR A 20 1.87 10.11 -11.30
C TYR A 20 3.28 10.54 -10.85
N LEU A 21 3.63 10.29 -9.58
CA LEU A 21 4.95 10.61 -9.03
C LEU A 21 6.07 9.87 -9.77
N SER A 22 5.92 8.58 -10.09
CA SER A 22 6.94 7.79 -10.82
C SER A 22 7.32 8.33 -12.19
N ARG A 23 6.56 9.28 -12.72
CA ARG A 23 6.78 9.89 -14.04
C ARG A 23 7.32 11.32 -13.98
N LEU A 24 7.45 11.90 -12.78
CA LEU A 24 8.01 13.24 -12.63
C LEU A 24 9.53 13.22 -12.78
N GLU A 25 10.09 14.26 -13.43
CA GLU A 25 11.52 14.39 -13.71
C GLU A 25 12.39 14.41 -12.44
N TYR A 26 11.85 14.94 -11.34
CA TYR A 26 12.56 15.11 -10.07
C TYR A 26 12.20 14.06 -9.01
N SER A 27 11.57 12.95 -9.42
CA SER A 27 11.22 11.90 -8.48
C SER A 27 12.44 11.12 -8.01
N PRO A 28 12.47 10.70 -6.73
CA PRO A 28 13.49 9.79 -6.22
C PRO A 28 13.61 8.53 -7.08
N GLU A 29 14.80 7.92 -7.11
CA GLU A 29 15.06 6.71 -7.91
C GLU A 29 14.12 5.56 -7.50
N GLU A 30 13.84 5.44 -6.21
CA GLU A 30 12.92 4.46 -5.64
C GLU A 30 11.52 4.62 -6.23
N ILE A 31 11.02 5.85 -6.35
CA ILE A 31 9.68 6.10 -6.90
C ILE A 31 9.70 5.95 -8.42
N THR A 32 10.77 6.38 -9.08
CA THR A 32 10.92 6.29 -10.55
C THR A 32 10.98 4.83 -11.03
N SER A 33 11.60 3.93 -10.25
CA SER A 33 11.67 2.50 -10.55
C SER A 33 10.29 1.80 -10.64
N LEU A 34 9.26 2.35 -9.99
CA LEU A 34 7.88 1.82 -10.10
C LEU A 34 7.27 2.03 -11.50
N ARG A 35 7.86 2.90 -12.32
CA ARG A 35 7.35 3.19 -13.66
C ARG A 35 7.29 1.95 -14.54
N GLU A 36 8.28 1.07 -14.48
CA GLU A 36 8.30 -0.16 -15.29
C GLU A 36 7.12 -1.07 -14.93
N TYR A 37 6.86 -1.25 -13.63
CA TYR A 37 5.69 -1.98 -13.13
C TYR A 37 4.39 -1.40 -13.67
N PHE A 38 4.21 -0.08 -13.60
CA PHE A 38 2.99 0.56 -14.07
C PHE A 38 2.80 0.50 -15.58
N ASP A 39 3.87 0.62 -16.35
CA ASP A 39 3.82 0.54 -17.82
C ASP A 39 3.48 -0.89 -18.27
N TYR A 40 3.93 -1.92 -17.54
CA TYR A 40 3.61 -3.32 -17.81
C TYR A 40 2.20 -3.73 -17.35
N GLU A 41 1.86 -3.43 -16.10
CA GLU A 41 0.60 -3.87 -15.47
C GLU A 41 -0.61 -3.08 -15.99
N GLY A 42 -0.39 -1.82 -16.36
CA GLY A 42 -1.45 -0.87 -16.68
C GLY A 42 -2.02 -0.22 -15.43
N ILE A 43 -2.21 1.10 -15.50
CA ILE A 43 -2.54 1.97 -14.36
C ILE A 43 -3.80 1.51 -13.60
N ILE A 44 -4.85 1.10 -14.32
CA ILE A 44 -6.09 0.64 -13.68
C ILE A 44 -5.90 -0.70 -12.97
N SER A 45 -5.18 -1.64 -13.59
CA SER A 45 -4.95 -2.97 -13.01
C SER A 45 -4.07 -2.86 -11.76
N ALA A 46 -3.00 -2.07 -11.83
CA ALA A 46 -2.12 -1.76 -10.70
C ALA A 46 -2.91 -1.16 -9.53
N ALA A 47 -3.74 -0.14 -9.79
CA ALA A 47 -4.51 0.51 -8.75
C ALA A 47 -5.53 -0.41 -8.08
N VAL A 48 -6.19 -1.30 -8.86
CA VAL A 48 -7.09 -2.31 -8.30
C VAL A 48 -6.32 -3.32 -7.45
N LYS A 49 -5.15 -3.79 -7.90
CA LYS A 49 -4.28 -4.70 -7.13
C LYS A 49 -3.80 -4.05 -5.82
N ALA A 50 -3.41 -2.78 -5.85
CA ALA A 50 -3.05 -2.02 -4.66
C ALA A 50 -4.24 -1.89 -3.70
N GLY A 51 -5.43 -1.53 -4.19
CA GLY A 51 -6.65 -1.47 -3.39
C GLY A 51 -7.04 -2.80 -2.74
N LEU A 52 -6.90 -3.91 -3.46
CA LEU A 52 -7.14 -5.24 -2.90
C LEU A 52 -6.11 -5.60 -1.81
N THR A 53 -4.84 -5.26 -2.05
CA THR A 53 -3.76 -5.50 -1.08
C THR A 53 -3.98 -4.70 0.20
N THR A 54 -4.34 -3.42 0.10
CA THR A 54 -4.64 -2.58 1.27
C THR A 54 -5.88 -3.05 2.02
N LEU A 55 -6.93 -3.47 1.31
CA LEU A 55 -8.14 -4.04 1.91
C LEU A 55 -7.83 -5.30 2.73
N ILE A 56 -7.11 -6.26 2.12
CA ILE A 56 -6.80 -7.54 2.77
C ILE A 56 -5.87 -7.32 3.97
N CYS A 57 -4.76 -6.60 3.77
CA CYS A 57 -3.78 -6.38 4.83
C CYS A 57 -4.35 -5.51 5.97
N GLY A 58 -5.11 -4.46 5.63
CA GLY A 58 -5.77 -3.61 6.61
C GLY A 58 -6.78 -4.40 7.45
N ARG A 59 -7.56 -5.29 6.83
CA ARG A 59 -8.48 -6.17 7.55
C ARG A 59 -7.75 -7.12 8.49
N VAL A 60 -6.70 -7.79 8.02
CA VAL A 60 -5.89 -8.69 8.85
C VAL A 60 -5.30 -7.92 10.04
N SER A 61 -4.78 -6.72 9.80
CA SER A 61 -4.27 -5.85 10.86
C SER A 61 -5.34 -5.53 11.92
N ASN A 62 -6.55 -5.17 11.51
CA ASN A 62 -7.62 -4.81 12.45
C ASN A 62 -8.18 -6.00 13.23
N MET A 63 -7.99 -7.24 12.76
CA MET A 63 -8.36 -8.44 13.50
C MET A 63 -7.39 -8.78 14.64
N ILE A 64 -6.11 -8.38 14.52
CA ILE A 64 -5.07 -8.73 15.49
C ILE A 64 -4.74 -7.59 16.46
N ALA A 65 -5.09 -6.35 16.10
CA ALA A 65 -4.80 -5.17 16.91
C ALA A 65 -5.91 -4.87 17.93
N PRO A 66 -5.56 -4.48 19.17
CA PRO A 66 -6.47 -3.78 20.07
C PRO A 66 -7.07 -2.52 19.42
N ASP A 67 -8.26 -2.09 19.90
CA ASP A 67 -8.95 -0.91 19.38
C ASP A 67 -8.30 0.40 19.83
N SER A 68 -7.14 0.69 19.25
CA SER A 68 -6.33 1.88 19.50
C SER A 68 -5.57 2.22 18.22
N LEU A 69 -5.55 3.50 17.85
CA LEU A 69 -4.89 3.96 16.63
C LEU A 69 -3.42 3.56 16.58
N PHE A 70 -2.71 3.65 17.71
CA PHE A 70 -1.30 3.27 17.80
C PHE A 70 -1.10 1.78 17.49
N TYR A 71 -1.85 0.90 18.16
CA TYR A 71 -1.72 -0.54 17.94
C TYR A 71 -2.17 -0.95 16.53
N LYS A 72 -3.22 -0.32 15.99
CA LYS A 72 -3.65 -0.52 14.60
C LYS A 72 -2.59 -0.09 13.59
N ALA A 73 -1.89 1.02 13.83
CA ALA A 73 -0.80 1.48 12.97
C ALA A 73 0.41 0.53 13.01
N VAL A 74 0.84 0.10 14.21
CA VAL A 74 1.94 -0.86 14.37
C VAL A 74 1.61 -2.22 13.75
N SER A 75 0.38 -2.69 13.97
CA SER A 75 -0.12 -3.91 13.34
C SER A 75 -0.17 -3.78 11.82
N GLY A 76 -0.67 -2.65 11.31
CA GLY A 76 -0.74 -2.37 9.88
C GLY A 76 0.64 -2.39 9.25
N TYR A 77 1.61 -1.74 9.90
CA TYR A 77 3.01 -1.79 9.49
C TYR A 77 3.55 -3.22 9.44
N SER A 78 3.33 -3.99 10.51
CA SER A 78 3.83 -5.36 10.62
C SER A 78 3.24 -6.28 9.54
N VAL A 79 1.92 -6.22 9.33
CA VAL A 79 1.24 -7.01 8.29
C VAL A 79 1.68 -6.59 6.90
N GLY A 80 1.76 -5.28 6.63
CA GLY A 80 2.21 -4.75 5.35
C GLY A 80 3.66 -5.15 5.04
N TYR A 81 4.54 -5.12 6.04
CA TYR A 81 5.92 -5.55 5.89
C TYR A 81 6.03 -7.01 5.46
N VAL A 82 5.29 -7.89 6.14
CA VAL A 82 5.27 -9.33 5.81
C VAL A 82 4.62 -9.57 4.44
N ALA A 83 3.51 -8.90 4.14
CA ALA A 83 2.84 -9.04 2.85
C ALA A 83 3.74 -8.63 1.68
N ASP A 84 4.45 -7.52 1.81
CA ASP A 84 5.38 -7.04 0.80
C ASP A 84 6.60 -7.97 0.63
N TRP A 85 7.10 -8.53 1.73
CA TRP A 85 8.09 -9.58 1.67
C TRP A 85 7.58 -10.85 0.96
N ILE A 86 6.33 -11.26 1.19
CA ILE A 86 5.70 -12.39 0.49
C ILE A 86 5.54 -12.09 -0.99
N ILE A 87 5.07 -10.88 -1.35
CA ILE A 87 4.90 -10.45 -2.75
C ILE A 87 6.23 -10.58 -3.51
N TYR A 88 7.32 -10.08 -2.91
CA TYR A 88 8.66 -10.20 -3.47
C TYR A 88 9.11 -11.66 -3.57
N LYS A 89 9.06 -12.41 -2.46
CA LYS A 89 9.57 -13.79 -2.42
C LYS A 89 8.81 -14.77 -3.30
N CYS A 90 7.52 -14.56 -3.48
CA CYS A 90 6.67 -15.38 -4.35
C CYS A 90 6.61 -14.84 -5.78
N ASN A 91 7.29 -13.74 -6.09
CA ASN A 91 7.30 -13.11 -7.42
C ASN A 91 5.87 -12.84 -7.94
N VAL A 92 4.97 -12.36 -7.06
CA VAL A 92 3.52 -12.25 -7.34
C VAL A 92 3.23 -11.35 -8.55
N PHE A 93 4.06 -10.32 -8.75
CA PHE A 93 3.95 -9.39 -9.87
C PHE A 93 5.04 -9.59 -10.93
N GLY A 94 5.70 -10.75 -10.92
CA GLY A 94 6.84 -11.01 -11.77
C GLY A 94 8.02 -10.07 -11.48
N GLU A 95 8.97 -10.05 -12.40
CA GLU A 95 10.25 -9.35 -12.21
C GLU A 95 10.12 -7.82 -12.24
N LYS A 96 8.93 -7.27 -12.52
CA LYS A 96 8.70 -5.84 -12.75
C LYS A 96 8.75 -4.96 -11.51
N LEU A 97 8.72 -5.56 -10.32
CA LEU A 97 8.99 -4.85 -9.07
C LEU A 97 10.42 -5.08 -8.56
N ASN A 98 11.25 -5.87 -9.26
CA ASN A 98 12.61 -6.16 -8.76
C ASN A 98 13.46 -4.90 -8.69
N GLU A 99 13.42 -4.03 -9.71
CA GLU A 99 14.14 -2.75 -9.69
C GLU A 99 13.73 -1.89 -8.48
N TYR A 100 12.43 -1.86 -8.19
CA TYR A 100 11.90 -1.18 -7.01
C TYR A 100 12.43 -1.79 -5.72
N TYR A 101 12.39 -3.12 -5.57
CA TYR A 101 12.86 -3.79 -4.36
C TYR A 101 14.38 -3.70 -4.16
N GLU A 102 15.15 -3.64 -5.24
CA GLU A 102 16.60 -3.44 -5.19
C GLU A 102 16.97 -2.03 -4.74
N SER A 103 16.21 -1.02 -5.16
CA SER A 103 16.43 0.39 -4.80
C SER A 103 15.86 0.74 -3.42
N ALA A 104 14.57 0.44 -3.20
CA ALA A 104 13.80 0.90 -2.04
C ALA A 104 13.86 -0.06 -0.84
N GLY A 105 14.30 -1.30 -1.08
CA GLY A 105 14.28 -2.38 -0.10
C GLY A 105 12.91 -3.05 0.05
N VAL A 106 12.93 -4.30 0.53
CA VAL A 106 11.72 -5.13 0.70
C VAL A 106 11.12 -4.91 2.10
N GLY A 107 9.79 -4.79 2.17
CA GLY A 107 9.03 -4.81 3.42
C GLY A 107 8.74 -3.42 3.97
N PHE A 108 9.74 -2.54 4.05
CA PHE A 108 9.59 -1.24 4.72
C PHE A 108 8.44 -0.42 4.12
N TRP A 109 8.41 -0.28 2.80
CA TRP A 109 7.43 0.54 2.10
C TRP A 109 6.04 -0.11 2.06
N GLY A 110 5.96 -1.43 1.94
CA GLY A 110 4.69 -2.14 2.13
C GLY A 110 4.11 -1.94 3.52
N GLY A 111 4.95 -2.02 4.56
CA GLY A 111 4.55 -1.70 5.93
C GLY A 111 4.04 -0.27 6.07
N ALA A 112 4.81 0.69 5.57
CA ALA A 112 4.43 2.11 5.59
C ALA A 112 3.11 2.36 4.86
N ALA A 113 2.89 1.73 3.70
CA ALA A 113 1.67 1.86 2.92
C ALA A 113 0.43 1.35 3.67
N ILE A 114 0.52 0.18 4.32
CA ILE A 114 -0.61 -0.38 5.09
C ILE A 114 -0.86 0.43 6.37
N ALA A 115 0.19 0.84 7.09
CA ALA A 115 0.05 1.72 8.24
C ALA A 115 -0.63 3.05 7.87
N PHE A 116 -0.21 3.65 6.77
CA PHE A 116 -0.81 4.86 6.21
C PHE A 116 -2.30 4.64 5.88
N ALA A 117 -2.64 3.54 5.21
CA ALA A 117 -4.02 3.22 4.84
C ALA A 117 -4.93 3.04 6.07
N VAL A 118 -4.45 2.34 7.09
CA VAL A 118 -5.18 2.12 8.35
C VAL A 118 -5.38 3.45 9.10
N VAL A 119 -4.33 4.26 9.27
CA VAL A 119 -4.41 5.55 9.97
C VAL A 119 -5.35 6.51 9.24
N THR A 120 -5.23 6.60 7.91
CA THR A 120 -6.10 7.45 7.09
C THR A 120 -7.56 7.02 7.19
N THR A 121 -7.81 5.71 7.18
CA THR A 121 -9.16 5.17 7.32
C THR A 121 -9.76 5.50 8.69
N GLU A 122 -9.01 5.32 9.78
CA GLU A 122 -9.47 5.68 11.13
C GLU A 122 -9.70 7.19 11.29
N PHE A 123 -8.85 8.02 10.68
CA PHE A 123 -9.05 9.47 10.64
C PHE A 123 -10.37 9.85 9.93
N ILE A 124 -10.61 9.31 8.73
CA ILE A 124 -11.85 9.54 7.98
C ILE A 124 -13.08 9.02 8.76
N LYS A 125 -12.96 7.89 9.46
CA LYS A 125 -14.04 7.38 10.31
C LYS A 125 -14.36 8.37 11.43
N SER A 126 -13.33 8.91 12.11
CA SER A 126 -13.52 9.87 13.20
C SER A 126 -14.20 11.17 12.76
N THR A 127 -13.97 11.64 11.54
CA THR A 127 -14.59 12.88 11.02
C THR A 127 -16.04 12.69 10.60
N ASN A 128 -16.48 11.47 10.31
CA ASN A 128 -17.86 11.17 9.89
C ASN A 128 -18.82 10.86 11.07
N VAL A 129 -18.31 10.86 12.29
CA VAL A 129 -19.10 10.62 13.52
C VAL A 129 -19.55 11.94 14.17
N ASN A 130 -19.12 13.09 13.64
CA ASN A 130 -19.62 14.42 13.97
C ASN A 130 -20.61 14.91 12.90
#